data_AF-A0A8J2HQU7-F1
#
_entry.id   AF-A0A8J2HQU7-F1
#
_cell.length_a   1.000
_cell.length_b   1.000
_cell.length_c   1.000
_cell.angle_alpha   90.00
_cell.angle_beta   90.00
_cell.angle_gamma   90.00
#
_symmetry.space_group_name_H-M   'P 1'
#
loop_
_entity.id
_entity.type
_entity.pdbx_description
1 polymer ?
#
loop_
_entity_poly.entity_id
_entity_poly.type
_entity_poly.pdbx_seq_one_letter_code
_entity_poly.pdbx_strand_id
1 'polypeptide(L)'
;MYQKNAYQRPNASTSPQPPSFEETINVSKSAGRLSLFKDIWALITSDLIVLTWISGYEIPFSQFARQNTTPTESKVCSRLRENRWWLICNQQEIPRYLFNITHILNFLTQEFNRDASYGSINSYKSALSLLLGAEVRQDARIKRFCKSIANIRPPKRKYNGTWDPDVVLKLLNQWPENGDLSLKRLSFKLVILLALTTGHRMQTFSLINVLDVQKQREAIVIKIPATIKTSGPRQAQPTPYITI
;
A
#
# COMPACT_ATOMS: atom_id res chain seq x y z
N MET A 1 32.68 -19.95 -19.43
CA MET A 1 33.33 -18.89 -18.62
C MET A 1 33.09 -17.56 -19.31
N TYR A 2 32.22 -16.71 -18.80
CA TYR A 2 31.98 -15.37 -19.35
C TYR A 2 32.46 -14.34 -18.34
N GLN A 3 33.52 -13.61 -18.70
CA GLN A 3 34.11 -12.52 -17.92
C GLN A 3 33.20 -11.28 -17.98
N LYS A 4 32.92 -10.69 -16.81
CA LYS A 4 32.25 -9.41 -16.67
C LYS A 4 33.28 -8.28 -16.85
N ASN A 5 33.17 -7.50 -17.91
CA ASN A 5 33.86 -6.22 -18.01
C ASN A 5 33.10 -5.17 -17.19
N ALA A 6 33.76 -4.64 -16.16
CA ALA A 6 33.24 -3.58 -15.32
C ALA A 6 33.37 -2.23 -16.05
N TYR A 7 32.26 -1.53 -16.22
CA TYR A 7 32.24 -0.15 -16.68
C TYR A 7 32.75 0.77 -15.55
N GLN A 8 33.92 1.40 -15.74
CA GLN A 8 34.43 2.48 -14.90
C GLN A 8 33.84 3.82 -15.36
N ARG A 9 33.32 4.61 -14.42
CA ARG A 9 32.83 5.98 -14.68
C ARG A 9 34.00 6.96 -14.71
N PRO A 10 34.02 7.94 -15.63
CA PRO A 10 35.04 9.00 -15.62
C PRO A 10 34.83 9.98 -14.45
N ASN A 11 35.95 10.48 -13.94
CA ASN A 11 36.07 11.39 -12.80
C ASN A 11 35.34 12.72 -13.04
N ALA A 12 34.49 13.12 -12.09
CA ALA A 12 33.81 14.41 -12.10
C ALA A 12 34.74 15.50 -11.54
N SER A 13 35.25 16.38 -12.41
CA SER A 13 35.84 17.65 -12.01
C SER A 13 34.83 18.79 -12.14
N THR A 14 34.63 19.48 -11.03
CA THR A 14 34.17 20.89 -10.90
C THR A 14 32.68 21.18 -11.13
N SER A 15 31.90 21.12 -10.05
CA SER A 15 30.59 21.79 -9.92
C SER A 15 30.74 23.13 -9.17
N PRO A 16 30.07 24.23 -9.58
CA PRO A 16 30.13 25.50 -8.86
C PRO A 16 29.47 25.40 -7.49
N GLN A 17 30.13 25.95 -6.46
CA GLN A 17 29.60 26.04 -5.09
C GLN A 17 28.46 27.09 -5.02
N PRO A 18 27.35 26.80 -4.33
CA PRO A 18 26.31 27.79 -4.04
C PRO A 18 26.78 28.78 -2.94
N PRO A 19 26.30 30.04 -2.96
CA PRO A 19 26.71 31.04 -1.98
C PRO A 19 26.23 30.67 -0.57
N SER A 20 27.15 30.82 0.39
CA SER A 20 26.93 30.68 1.82
C SER A 20 26.02 31.79 2.34
N PHE A 21 24.78 31.43 2.69
CA PHE A 21 23.93 32.22 3.58
C PHE A 21 23.54 31.31 4.76
N GLU A 22 24.43 31.24 5.75
CA GLU A 22 24.10 30.71 7.06
C GLU A 22 23.54 31.84 7.92
N GLU A 23 22.23 32.02 7.87
CA GLU A 23 21.48 32.45 9.06
C GLU A 23 20.74 31.23 9.56
N THR A 24 21.28 30.62 10.62
CA THR A 24 20.65 29.50 11.32
C THR A 24 19.37 29.98 11.99
N ILE A 25 18.24 29.87 11.30
CA ILE A 25 16.92 30.03 11.91
C ILE A 25 16.72 28.85 12.86
N ASN A 26 16.77 29.12 14.17
CA ASN A 26 16.57 28.14 15.22
C ASN A 26 15.07 27.79 15.32
N VAL A 27 14.61 26.87 14.48
CA VAL A 27 13.21 26.39 14.47
C VAL A 27 13.02 25.37 15.59
N SER A 28 12.87 25.84 16.82
CA SER A 28 12.70 25.00 18.02
C SER A 28 11.30 24.36 18.16
N LYS A 29 10.34 24.70 17.29
CA LYS A 29 9.01 24.09 17.24
C LYS A 29 8.65 23.70 15.81
N SER A 30 8.29 22.43 15.63
CA SER A 30 7.94 21.83 14.34
C SER A 30 6.97 22.69 13.54
N ALA A 31 7.34 23.00 12.30
CA ALA A 31 6.54 23.71 11.30
C ALA A 31 5.33 22.88 10.85
N GLY A 32 4.38 22.64 11.75
CA GLY A 32 3.25 21.75 11.52
C GLY A 32 2.00 22.47 11.01
N ARG A 33 1.49 23.47 11.75
CA ARG A 33 0.21 24.15 11.44
C ARG A 33 0.43 25.64 11.21
N LEU A 34 0.09 26.12 10.01
CA LEU A 34 0.17 27.54 9.62
C LEU A 34 -0.64 28.45 10.54
N SER A 35 -1.75 27.94 11.12
CA SER A 35 -2.58 28.67 12.08
C SER A 35 -1.85 29.09 13.36
N LEU A 36 -0.74 28.43 13.72
CA LEU A 36 0.08 28.77 14.89
C LEU A 36 0.99 30.00 14.66
N PHE A 37 1.08 30.47 13.42
CA PHE A 37 1.93 31.59 13.02
C PHE A 37 1.10 32.77 12.49
N LYS A 38 -0.19 32.85 12.85
CA LYS A 38 -1.12 33.87 12.37
C LYS A 38 -0.59 35.29 12.57
N ASP A 39 0.04 35.55 13.72
CA ASP A 39 0.60 36.87 14.06
C ASP A 39 1.76 37.25 13.14
N ILE A 40 2.56 36.27 12.70
CA ILE A 40 3.65 36.49 11.74
C ILE A 40 3.08 36.76 10.35
N TRP A 41 2.03 36.04 9.96
CA TRP A 41 1.38 36.26 8.66
C TRP A 41 0.64 37.59 8.58
N ALA A 42 0.10 38.10 9.69
CA ALA A 42 -0.49 39.44 9.76
C ALA A 42 0.55 40.57 9.57
N LEU A 43 1.83 40.29 9.82
CA LEU A 43 2.93 41.22 9.52
C LEU A 43 3.33 41.20 8.03
N ILE A 44 3.08 40.09 7.33
CA ILE A 44 3.50 39.88 5.93
C ILE A 44 2.42 40.32 4.95
N THR A 45 1.13 40.11 5.28
CA THR A 45 0.03 40.44 4.38
C THR A 45 -1.16 41.02 5.13
N SER A 46 -1.78 42.04 4.53
CA SER A 46 -3.02 42.66 5.00
C SER A 46 -4.27 42.10 4.30
N ASP A 47 -4.13 41.08 3.44
CA ASP A 47 -5.25 40.47 2.73
C ASP A 47 -6.10 39.62 3.68
N LEU A 48 -7.36 40.02 3.82
CA LEU A 48 -8.34 39.39 4.70
C LEU A 48 -8.66 37.94 4.29
N ILE A 49 -8.59 37.61 3.00
CA ILE A 49 -8.83 36.25 2.50
C ILE A 49 -7.69 35.32 2.93
N VAL A 50 -6.46 35.79 2.83
CA VAL A 50 -5.28 35.01 3.23
C VAL A 50 -5.28 34.81 4.74
N LEU A 51 -5.58 35.85 5.52
CA LEU A 51 -5.64 35.74 6.98
C LEU A 51 -6.77 34.82 7.48
N THR A 52 -7.91 34.78 6.78
CA THR A 52 -9.03 33.86 7.10
C THR A 52 -8.72 32.42 6.73
N TRP A 53 -7.99 32.18 5.63
CA TRP A 53 -7.54 30.84 5.25
C TRP A 53 -6.49 30.29 6.20
N ILE A 54 -5.57 31.14 6.67
CA ILE A 54 -4.52 30.76 7.63
C ILE A 54 -5.11 30.43 9.00
N SER A 55 -6.17 31.13 9.43
CA SER A 55 -6.88 30.76 10.66
C SER A 55 -7.61 29.42 10.56
N GLY A 56 -7.84 28.94 9.33
CA GLY A 56 -8.68 27.77 9.06
C GLY A 56 -10.16 28.06 9.31
N TYR A 57 -11.00 27.07 9.01
CA TYR A 57 -12.40 27.05 9.41
C TYR A 57 -12.57 25.99 10.50
N GLU A 58 -13.27 26.34 11.59
CA GLU A 58 -13.70 25.33 12.55
C GLU A 58 -14.83 24.52 11.92
N ILE A 59 -14.64 23.21 11.83
CA ILE A 59 -15.74 22.29 11.56
C ILE A 59 -16.53 22.20 12.87
N PRO A 60 -17.80 22.64 12.94
CA PRO A 60 -18.57 22.61 14.16
C PRO A 60 -18.97 21.15 14.44
N PHE A 61 -18.08 20.42 15.08
CA PHE A 61 -18.41 19.12 15.63
C PHE A 61 -19.34 19.36 16.83
N SER A 62 -20.64 19.11 16.65
CA SER A 62 -21.65 19.14 17.72
C SER A 62 -21.33 18.17 18.86
N GLN A 63 -20.44 17.21 18.61
CA GLN A 63 -19.83 16.36 19.62
C GLN A 63 -18.37 16.11 19.25
N PHE A 64 -17.43 16.45 20.14
CA PHE A 64 -16.04 16.03 19.96
C PHE A 64 -15.98 14.51 19.98
N ALA A 65 -15.51 13.90 18.88
CA ALA A 65 -15.22 12.48 18.83
C ALA A 65 -14.07 12.17 19.81
N ARG A 66 -14.39 11.99 21.09
CA ARG A 66 -13.44 11.54 22.09
C ARG A 66 -13.23 10.06 21.88
N GLN A 67 -12.02 9.71 21.47
CA GLN A 67 -11.62 8.33 21.46
C GLN A 67 -11.37 7.88 22.91
N ASN A 68 -12.40 7.37 23.56
CA ASN A 68 -12.34 6.94 24.97
C ASN A 68 -11.42 5.72 25.18
N THR A 69 -10.98 5.09 24.09
CA THR A 69 -10.02 3.98 24.08
C THR A 69 -8.99 4.25 22.99
N THR A 70 -7.73 3.89 23.22
CA THR A 70 -6.70 3.90 22.15
C THR A 70 -7.22 3.13 20.94
N PRO A 71 -6.94 3.58 19.70
CA PRO A 71 -7.32 2.83 18.52
C PRO A 71 -6.57 1.53 18.60
N THR A 72 -7.28 0.46 18.98
CA THR A 72 -6.69 -0.83 18.77
C THR A 72 -6.64 -0.95 17.25
N GLU A 73 -5.41 -1.02 16.70
CA GLU A 73 -5.19 -1.43 15.32
C GLU A 73 -6.26 -2.47 14.97
N SER A 74 -6.88 -2.36 13.80
CA SER A 74 -7.84 -3.34 13.33
C SER A 74 -7.13 -4.68 13.04
N LYS A 75 -6.73 -5.35 14.12
CA LYS A 75 -6.07 -6.64 14.24
C LYS A 75 -7.06 -7.77 13.97
N VAL A 76 -8.14 -7.55 13.21
CA VAL A 76 -9.17 -8.59 13.03
C VAL A 76 -8.58 -9.79 12.30
N CYS A 77 -7.65 -9.55 11.37
CA CYS A 77 -7.01 -10.64 10.62
C CYS A 77 -5.84 -11.29 11.40
N SER A 78 -5.03 -10.52 12.14
CA SER A 78 -3.94 -11.05 12.99
C SER A 78 -4.46 -11.74 14.24
N ARG A 79 -5.44 -11.16 14.96
CA ARG A 79 -6.08 -11.76 16.14
C ARG A 79 -6.65 -13.13 15.84
N LEU A 80 -7.42 -13.31 14.78
CA LEU A 80 -8.02 -14.63 14.51
C LEU A 80 -6.96 -15.75 14.38
N ARG A 81 -5.75 -15.41 13.90
CA ARG A 81 -4.69 -16.38 13.66
C ARG A 81 -3.79 -16.61 14.87
N GLU A 82 -3.35 -15.54 15.52
CA GLU A 82 -2.60 -15.59 16.78
C GLU A 82 -3.44 -16.23 17.87
N ASN A 83 -4.75 -15.94 17.92
CA ASN A 83 -5.68 -16.60 18.83
C ASN A 83 -5.74 -18.11 18.61
N ARG A 84 -5.64 -18.63 17.38
CA ARG A 84 -5.64 -20.09 17.16
C ARG A 84 -4.38 -20.76 17.66
N TRP A 85 -3.20 -20.16 17.41
CA TRP A 85 -1.96 -20.64 18.00
C TRP A 85 -2.05 -20.61 19.53
N TRP A 86 -2.56 -19.51 20.10
CA TRP A 86 -2.70 -19.36 21.55
C TRP A 86 -3.70 -20.35 22.15
N LEU A 87 -4.83 -20.63 21.49
CA LEU A 87 -5.80 -21.64 21.92
C LEU A 87 -5.15 -23.02 21.98
N ILE A 88 -4.37 -23.39 20.95
CA ILE A 88 -3.69 -24.69 20.91
C ILE A 88 -2.55 -24.75 21.93
N CYS A 89 -1.79 -23.66 22.11
CA CYS A 89 -0.79 -23.57 23.18
C CYS A 89 -1.43 -23.74 24.56
N ASN A 90 -2.60 -23.13 24.79
CA ASN A 90 -3.31 -23.25 26.07
C ASN A 90 -3.87 -24.66 26.29
N GLN A 91 -4.38 -25.31 25.24
CA GLN A 91 -4.88 -26.69 25.31
C GLN A 91 -3.79 -27.74 25.53
N GLN A 92 -2.58 -27.48 25.06
CA GLN A 92 -1.44 -28.40 25.13
C GLN A 92 -0.41 -28.00 26.20
N GLU A 93 -0.73 -26.97 27.01
CA GLU A 93 0.15 -26.40 28.04
C GLU A 93 1.54 -25.99 27.51
N ILE A 94 1.61 -25.55 26.24
CA ILE A 94 2.86 -25.15 25.59
C ILE A 94 3.13 -23.66 25.86
N PRO A 95 4.35 -23.27 26.26
CA PRO A 95 4.73 -21.87 26.38
C PRO A 95 4.61 -21.13 25.04
N ARG A 96 3.84 -20.04 25.04
CA ARG A 96 3.39 -19.28 23.84
C ARG A 96 4.51 -18.73 22.95
N TYR A 97 5.66 -18.44 23.55
CA TYR A 97 6.82 -17.80 22.90
C TYR A 97 8.00 -18.74 22.72
N LEU A 98 7.84 -20.03 23.07
CA LEU A 98 8.91 -20.99 22.90
C LEU A 98 9.01 -21.39 21.43
N PHE A 99 10.20 -21.21 20.85
CA PHE A 99 10.50 -21.77 19.55
C PHE A 99 10.67 -23.28 19.66
N ASN A 100 9.68 -24.03 19.17
CA ASN A 100 9.77 -25.48 19.04
C ASN A 100 9.12 -25.93 17.74
N ILE A 101 9.93 -26.53 16.87
CA ILE A 101 9.54 -26.87 15.50
C ILE A 101 8.51 -27.99 15.47
N THR A 102 8.58 -28.94 16.40
CA THR A 102 7.61 -30.04 16.49
C THR A 102 6.23 -29.49 16.82
N HIS A 103 6.12 -28.57 17.78
CA HIS A 103 4.85 -27.95 18.14
C HIS A 103 4.28 -27.08 17.00
N ILE A 104 5.15 -26.34 16.31
CA ILE A 104 4.75 -25.55 15.14
C ILE A 104 4.23 -26.46 14.02
N LEU A 105 4.94 -27.54 13.68
CA LEU A 105 4.51 -28.48 12.65
C LEU A 105 3.21 -29.19 13.04
N ASN A 106 3.06 -29.59 14.30
CA ASN A 106 1.81 -30.18 14.79
C ASN A 106 0.63 -29.22 14.66
N PHE A 107 0.82 -27.96 15.04
CA PHE A 107 -0.20 -26.92 14.85
C PHE A 107 -0.56 -26.72 13.37
N LEU A 108 0.43 -26.56 12.49
CA LEU A 108 0.17 -26.36 11.06
C LEU A 108 -0.50 -27.59 10.43
N THR A 109 -0.19 -28.80 10.93
CA THR A 109 -0.84 -30.05 10.52
C THR A 109 -2.30 -30.09 10.98
N GLN A 110 -2.59 -29.68 12.21
CA GLN A 110 -3.98 -29.58 12.70
C GLN A 110 -4.79 -28.58 11.87
N GLU A 111 -4.22 -27.42 11.54
CA GLU A 111 -4.89 -26.43 10.69
C GLU A 111 -5.09 -26.95 9.26
N PHE A 112 -4.13 -27.70 8.72
CA PHE A 112 -4.29 -28.37 7.43
C PHE A 112 -5.44 -29.40 7.45
N ASN A 113 -5.53 -30.21 8.51
CA ASN A 113 -6.61 -31.19 8.70
C ASN A 113 -7.99 -30.53 8.88
N ARG A 114 -8.03 -29.26 9.32
CA ARG A 114 -9.24 -28.42 9.37
C ARG A 114 -9.53 -27.70 8.04
N ASP A 115 -9.01 -28.22 6.94
CA ASP A 115 -9.19 -27.68 5.60
C ASP A 115 -8.61 -26.27 5.35
N ALA A 116 -7.63 -25.82 6.13
CA ALA A 116 -6.99 -24.54 5.86
C ALA A 116 -6.33 -24.52 4.47
N SER A 117 -6.59 -23.45 3.72
CA SER A 117 -5.95 -23.24 2.41
C SER A 117 -4.44 -23.01 2.56
N TYR A 118 -3.68 -23.27 1.49
CA TYR A 118 -2.25 -22.93 1.45
C TYR A 118 -1.99 -21.46 1.82
N GLY A 119 -2.85 -20.54 1.37
CA GLY A 119 -2.76 -19.12 1.71
C GLY A 119 -2.88 -18.88 3.21
N SER A 120 -3.85 -19.52 3.86
CA SER A 120 -4.06 -19.45 5.32
C SER A 120 -2.86 -20.00 6.09
N ILE A 121 -2.33 -21.15 5.67
CA ILE A 121 -1.15 -21.78 6.29
C ILE A 121 0.10 -20.91 6.14
N ASN A 122 0.30 -20.31 4.96
CA ASN A 122 1.40 -19.38 4.75
C ASN A 122 1.24 -18.10 5.60
N SER A 123 0.00 -17.65 5.84
CA SER A 123 -0.30 -16.57 6.79
C SER A 123 0.00 -16.97 8.23
N TYR A 124 -0.35 -18.18 8.68
CA TYR A 124 0.02 -18.68 10.00
C TYR A 124 1.55 -18.74 10.19
N LYS A 125 2.28 -19.31 9.22
CA LYS A 125 3.74 -19.33 9.23
C LYS A 125 4.33 -17.91 9.36
N SER A 126 3.76 -16.94 8.65
CA SER A 126 4.21 -15.56 8.70
C SER A 126 3.95 -14.91 10.06
N ALA A 127 2.79 -15.18 10.67
CA ALA A 127 2.46 -14.71 12.02
C ALA A 127 3.37 -15.35 13.08
N LEU A 128 3.62 -16.67 13.00
CA LEU A 128 4.55 -17.36 13.87
C LEU A 128 5.99 -16.84 13.71
N SER A 129 6.41 -16.50 12.50
CA SER A 129 7.71 -15.88 12.25
C SER A 129 7.82 -14.46 12.84
N LEU A 130 6.71 -13.75 13.02
CA LEU A 130 6.68 -12.46 13.70
C LEU A 130 6.75 -12.65 15.23
N LEU A 131 6.06 -13.67 15.75
CA LEU A 131 5.94 -13.93 17.18
C LEU A 131 7.19 -14.61 17.79
N LEU A 132 7.71 -15.63 17.12
CA LEU A 132 8.78 -16.50 17.60
C LEU A 132 10.14 -16.16 16.98
N GLY A 133 10.17 -15.30 15.96
CA GLY A 133 11.38 -14.86 15.27
C GLY A 133 11.57 -15.46 13.86
N ALA A 134 12.60 -14.96 13.17
CA ALA A 134 12.88 -15.28 11.77
C ALA A 134 13.23 -16.76 11.52
N GLU A 135 13.63 -17.50 12.55
CA GLU A 135 14.01 -18.91 12.46
C GLU A 135 12.87 -19.79 11.94
N VAL A 136 11.61 -19.49 12.28
CA VAL A 136 10.41 -20.20 11.78
C VAL A 136 10.33 -20.16 10.26
N ARG A 137 10.69 -19.02 9.66
CA ARG A 137 10.68 -18.85 8.20
C ARG A 137 11.86 -19.53 7.53
N GLN A 138 13.00 -19.61 8.23
CA GLN A 138 14.24 -20.12 7.67
C GLN A 138 14.35 -21.64 7.76
N ASP A 139 13.73 -22.27 8.77
CA ASP A 139 13.79 -23.72 9.01
C ASP A 139 13.35 -24.54 7.78
N ALA A 140 14.19 -25.52 7.43
CA ALA A 140 14.01 -26.34 6.24
C ALA A 140 12.79 -27.28 6.33
N ARG A 141 12.42 -27.75 7.54
CA ARG A 141 11.27 -28.64 7.75
C ARG A 141 9.97 -27.89 7.53
N ILE A 142 9.86 -26.68 8.06
CA ILE A 142 8.68 -25.82 7.85
C ILE A 142 8.53 -25.44 6.37
N LYS A 143 9.62 -25.10 5.69
CA LYS A 143 9.61 -24.85 4.23
C LYS A 143 9.16 -26.09 3.46
N ARG A 144 9.71 -27.26 3.78
CA ARG A 144 9.34 -28.53 3.14
C ARG A 144 7.87 -28.86 3.38
N PHE A 145 7.38 -28.69 4.61
CA PHE A 145 5.98 -28.89 4.97
C PHE A 145 5.04 -28.00 4.14
N CYS A 146 5.31 -26.68 4.05
CA CYS A 146 4.51 -25.79 3.21
C CYS A 146 4.57 -26.18 1.73
N LYS A 147 5.73 -26.64 1.23
CA LYS A 147 5.87 -27.14 -0.15
C LYS A 147 5.02 -28.40 -0.36
N SER A 148 5.02 -29.33 0.59
CA SER A 148 4.17 -30.52 0.55
C SER A 148 2.69 -30.15 0.49
N ILE A 149 2.24 -29.18 1.28
CA ILE A 149 0.85 -28.70 1.21
C ILE A 149 0.53 -28.09 -0.15
N ALA A 150 1.44 -27.30 -0.72
CA ALA A 150 1.22 -26.73 -2.06
C ALA A 150 1.12 -27.82 -3.15
N ASN A 151 1.78 -28.96 -2.95
CA ASN A 151 1.66 -30.10 -3.86
C ASN A 151 0.35 -30.90 -3.64
N ILE A 152 -0.03 -31.15 -2.37
CA ILE A 152 -1.25 -31.90 -2.03
C ILE A 152 -2.51 -31.10 -2.38
N ARG A 153 -2.51 -29.81 -2.07
CA ARG A 153 -3.62 -28.88 -2.30
C ARG A 153 -3.08 -27.63 -2.99
N PRO A 154 -2.86 -27.69 -4.32
CA PRO A 154 -2.37 -26.53 -5.07
C PRO A 154 -3.32 -25.35 -4.88
N PRO A 155 -2.79 -24.12 -4.73
CA PRO A 155 -3.61 -22.93 -4.62
C PRO A 155 -4.45 -22.80 -5.89
N LYS A 156 -5.75 -23.07 -5.77
CA LYS A 156 -6.69 -22.89 -6.87
C LYS A 156 -6.75 -21.40 -7.22
N ARG A 157 -6.86 -21.09 -8.52
CA ARG A 157 -7.17 -19.73 -8.95
C ARG A 157 -8.48 -19.35 -8.27
N LYS A 158 -8.53 -18.14 -7.69
CA LYS A 158 -9.74 -17.65 -7.02
C LYS A 158 -10.94 -17.59 -7.97
N TYR A 159 -10.66 -17.40 -9.26
CA TYR A 159 -11.66 -17.29 -10.32
C TYR A 159 -11.49 -18.47 -11.28
N ASN A 160 -12.58 -19.21 -11.50
CA ASN A 160 -12.64 -20.34 -12.42
C ASN A 160 -12.84 -19.91 -13.88
N GLY A 161 -13.16 -18.64 -14.10
CA GLY A 161 -13.32 -18.04 -15.43
C GLY A 161 -12.97 -16.56 -15.39
N THR A 162 -12.72 -15.99 -16.56
CA THR A 162 -12.66 -14.54 -16.77
C THR A 162 -14.06 -14.01 -17.06
N TRP A 163 -14.31 -12.76 -16.69
CA TRP A 163 -15.54 -12.08 -17.08
C TRP A 163 -15.36 -11.49 -18.49
N ASP A 164 -16.46 -11.31 -19.22
CA ASP A 164 -16.47 -10.75 -20.57
C ASP A 164 -16.49 -9.20 -20.53
N PRO A 165 -15.41 -8.52 -20.96
CA PRO A 165 -15.35 -7.06 -21.00
C PRO A 165 -16.38 -6.43 -21.92
N ASP A 166 -16.88 -7.15 -22.93
CA ASP A 166 -17.82 -6.62 -23.93
C ASP A 166 -19.15 -6.21 -23.30
N VAL A 167 -19.56 -6.90 -22.22
CA VAL A 167 -20.79 -6.54 -21.49
C VAL A 167 -20.70 -5.12 -20.94
N VAL A 168 -19.54 -4.76 -20.39
CA VAL A 168 -19.31 -3.42 -19.83
C VAL A 168 -19.12 -2.39 -20.94
N LEU A 169 -18.43 -2.74 -22.03
CA LEU A 169 -18.28 -1.84 -23.18
C LEU A 169 -19.64 -1.53 -23.83
N LYS A 170 -20.52 -2.53 -23.98
CA LYS A 170 -21.89 -2.34 -24.48
C LYS A 170 -22.70 -1.43 -23.56
N LEU A 171 -22.59 -1.59 -22.24
CA LEU A 171 -23.24 -0.71 -21.27
C LEU A 171 -22.74 0.74 -21.41
N LEU A 172 -21.43 0.95 -21.54
CA LEU A 172 -20.85 2.29 -21.71
C LEU A 172 -21.24 2.95 -23.04
N ASN A 173 -21.48 2.16 -24.09
CA ASN A 173 -21.98 2.66 -25.39
C ASN A 173 -23.45 3.11 -25.34
N GLN A 174 -24.24 2.61 -24.40
CA GLN A 174 -25.64 3.04 -24.21
C GLN A 174 -25.75 4.36 -23.44
N TRP A 175 -24.65 4.87 -22.88
CA TRP A 175 -24.66 6.13 -22.13
C TRP A 175 -24.72 7.32 -23.10
N PRO A 176 -25.40 8.42 -22.71
CA PRO A 176 -25.44 9.64 -23.51
C PRO A 176 -24.05 10.26 -23.68
N GLU A 177 -23.97 11.30 -24.51
CA GLU A 177 -22.72 12.02 -24.76
C GLU A 177 -22.06 12.50 -23.48
N ASN A 178 -20.74 12.65 -23.50
CA ASN A 178 -19.96 12.95 -22.30
C ASN A 178 -20.37 14.29 -21.65
N GLY A 179 -20.94 15.24 -22.41
CA GLY A 179 -21.44 16.52 -21.91
C GLY A 179 -22.70 16.41 -21.06
N ASP A 180 -23.57 15.43 -21.34
CA ASP A 180 -24.85 15.23 -20.64
C ASP A 180 -24.73 14.30 -19.42
N LEU A 181 -23.56 13.69 -19.24
CA LEU A 181 -23.29 12.80 -18.13
C LEU A 181 -22.97 13.58 -16.86
N SER A 182 -23.55 13.14 -15.74
CA SER A 182 -23.14 13.64 -14.43
C SER A 182 -21.68 13.33 -14.16
N LEU A 183 -21.00 14.22 -13.42
CA LEU A 183 -19.59 14.06 -13.05
C LEU A 183 -19.30 12.67 -12.47
N LYS A 184 -20.20 12.15 -11.63
CA LYS A 184 -20.12 10.81 -11.05
C LYS A 184 -20.07 9.71 -12.11
N ARG A 185 -20.94 9.76 -13.12
CA ARG A 185 -20.95 8.79 -14.23
C ARG A 185 -19.69 8.93 -15.07
N LEU A 186 -19.26 10.16 -15.37
CA LEU A 186 -18.04 10.41 -16.12
C LEU A 186 -16.80 9.82 -15.40
N SER A 187 -16.70 10.01 -14.09
CA SER A 187 -15.64 9.39 -13.27
C SER A 187 -15.68 7.86 -13.32
N PHE A 188 -16.87 7.24 -13.26
CA PHE A 188 -16.97 5.79 -13.41
C PHE A 188 -16.54 5.32 -14.80
N LYS A 189 -17.00 5.98 -15.87
CA LYS A 189 -16.61 5.66 -17.25
C LYS A 189 -15.09 5.71 -17.40
N LEU A 190 -14.46 6.77 -16.89
CA LEU A 190 -13.01 6.95 -16.92
C LEU A 190 -12.28 5.80 -16.19
N VAL A 191 -12.64 5.54 -14.92
CA VAL A 191 -11.95 4.52 -14.11
C VAL A 191 -12.15 3.12 -14.67
N ILE A 192 -13.33 2.81 -15.20
CA ILE A 192 -13.61 1.52 -15.84
C ILE A 192 -12.75 1.35 -17.10
N LEU A 193 -12.72 2.34 -17.98
CA LEU A 193 -11.91 2.29 -19.19
C LEU A 193 -10.42 2.20 -18.86
N LEU A 194 -9.95 2.97 -17.86
CA LEU A 194 -8.58 2.91 -17.40
C LEU A 194 -8.21 1.54 -16.81
N ALA A 195 -9.13 0.93 -16.06
CA ALA A 195 -8.96 -0.41 -15.53
C ALA A 195 -8.88 -1.47 -16.64
N LEU A 196 -9.71 -1.34 -17.67
CA LEU A 196 -9.73 -2.24 -18.82
C LEU A 196 -8.48 -2.12 -19.69
N THR A 197 -7.98 -0.90 -19.93
CA THR A 197 -6.82 -0.68 -20.81
C THR A 197 -5.49 -0.97 -20.12
N THR A 198 -5.34 -0.57 -18.85
CA THR A 198 -4.03 -0.63 -18.15
C THR A 198 -3.88 -1.85 -17.25
N GLY A 199 -4.97 -2.52 -16.87
CA GLY A 199 -4.92 -3.70 -15.99
C GLY A 199 -4.35 -3.43 -14.58
N HIS A 200 -4.27 -2.18 -14.16
CA HIS A 200 -3.73 -1.80 -12.85
C HIS A 200 -4.71 -2.05 -11.69
N ARG A 201 -4.20 -2.02 -10.46
CA ARG A 201 -5.02 -2.22 -9.25
C ARG A 201 -5.76 -0.93 -8.88
N MET A 202 -6.89 -1.06 -8.20
CA MET A 202 -7.66 0.09 -7.71
C MET A 202 -6.84 1.05 -6.84
N GLN A 203 -5.88 0.53 -6.06
CA GLN A 203 -4.94 1.37 -5.28
C GLN A 203 -4.17 2.35 -6.17
N THR A 204 -3.76 1.90 -7.36
CA THR A 204 -3.03 2.71 -8.35
C THR A 204 -3.91 3.85 -8.84
N PHE A 205 -5.19 3.58 -9.15
CA PHE A 205 -6.14 4.59 -9.62
C PHE A 205 -6.51 5.63 -8.56
N SER A 206 -6.57 5.22 -7.28
CA SER A 206 -6.84 6.12 -6.16
C SER A 206 -5.74 7.16 -5.92
N LEU A 207 -4.54 6.96 -6.48
CA LEU A 207 -3.37 7.82 -6.29
C LEU A 207 -3.09 8.70 -7.51
N ILE A 208 -3.95 8.67 -8.52
CA ILE A 208 -3.78 9.49 -9.72
C ILE A 208 -4.00 10.95 -9.34
N ASN A 209 -3.01 11.77 -9.64
CA ASN A 209 -3.10 13.21 -9.59
C ASN A 209 -3.10 13.78 -11.01
N VAL A 210 -3.95 14.78 -11.26
CA VAL A 210 -4.09 15.44 -12.57
C VAL A 210 -2.76 16.08 -13.00
N LEU A 211 -1.99 16.61 -12.05
CA LEU A 211 -0.68 17.24 -12.32
C LEU A 211 0.37 16.26 -12.84
N ASP A 212 0.21 14.97 -12.53
CA ASP A 212 1.14 13.91 -12.90
C ASP A 212 0.76 13.22 -14.23
N VAL A 213 -0.26 13.74 -14.92
CA VAL A 213 -0.69 13.26 -16.24
C VAL A 213 0.07 14.00 -17.33
N GLN A 214 0.87 13.26 -18.10
CA GLN A 214 1.68 13.80 -19.18
C GLN A 214 1.14 13.32 -20.53
N LYS A 215 0.72 14.27 -21.38
CA LYS A 215 0.35 13.98 -22.76
C LYS A 215 1.60 13.98 -23.64
N GLN A 216 1.88 12.84 -24.27
CA GLN A 216 2.89 12.68 -25.30
C GLN A 216 2.21 12.60 -26.68
N ARG A 217 2.99 12.55 -27.77
CA ARG A 217 2.47 12.55 -29.14
C ARG A 217 1.57 11.35 -29.44
N GLU A 218 1.92 10.18 -28.91
CA GLU A 218 1.26 8.90 -29.21
C GLU A 218 0.59 8.27 -27.97
N ALA A 219 0.70 8.92 -26.81
CA ALA A 219 0.22 8.33 -25.57
C ALA A 219 -0.01 9.32 -24.44
N ILE A 220 -0.85 8.92 -23.49
CA ILE A 220 -1.00 9.55 -22.18
C ILE A 220 -0.24 8.70 -21.17
N VAL A 221 0.69 9.33 -20.46
CA VAL A 221 1.49 8.71 -19.41
C VAL A 221 1.08 9.29 -18.07
N ILE A 222 0.61 8.44 -17.16
CA ILE A 222 0.26 8.84 -15.80
C ILE A 222 1.40 8.45 -14.88
N LYS A 223 1.99 9.40 -14.16
CA LYS A 223 3.03 9.11 -13.17
C LYS A 223 2.39 8.92 -11.79
N ILE A 224 2.93 7.96 -11.02
CA ILE A 224 2.46 7.68 -9.67
C ILE A 224 3.69 7.71 -8.76
N PRO A 225 4.01 8.88 -8.17
CA PRO A 225 5.19 9.05 -7.33
C PRO A 225 5.02 8.39 -5.95
N ALA A 226 3.77 8.18 -5.51
CA ALA A 226 3.45 7.57 -4.23
C ALA A 226 3.88 6.09 -4.17
N THR A 227 4.32 5.65 -2.99
CA THR A 227 4.65 4.25 -2.75
C THR A 227 3.38 3.40 -2.69
N ILE A 228 3.37 2.32 -3.47
CA ILE A 228 2.28 1.35 -3.50
C ILE A 228 2.76 -0.03 -3.12
N LYS A 229 1.83 -0.98 -2.96
CA LYS A 229 2.16 -2.36 -2.58
C LYS A 229 3.20 -3.05 -3.49
N THR A 230 3.30 -2.64 -4.75
CA THR A 230 4.30 -3.17 -5.71
C THR A 230 5.52 -2.28 -5.88
N SER A 231 5.60 -1.18 -5.16
CA SER A 231 6.83 -0.39 -5.12
C SER A 231 7.88 -1.13 -4.30
N GLY A 232 9.13 -1.09 -4.77
CA GLY A 232 10.26 -1.74 -4.11
C GLY A 232 11.55 -0.96 -4.35
N PRO A 233 12.55 -1.09 -3.47
CA PRO A 233 13.84 -0.46 -3.69
C PRO A 233 14.42 -0.95 -5.02
N ARG A 234 14.81 0.01 -5.89
CA ARG A 234 15.31 -0.22 -7.26
C ARG A 234 14.30 -0.76 -8.26
N GLN A 235 13.00 -0.78 -7.96
CA GLN A 235 11.95 -1.10 -8.93
C GLN A 235 11.36 0.18 -9.51
N ALA A 236 11.09 0.18 -10.82
CA ALA A 236 10.36 1.27 -11.45
C ALA A 236 8.94 1.36 -10.89
N GLN A 237 8.47 2.59 -10.65
CA GLN A 237 7.08 2.83 -10.28
C GLN A 237 6.15 2.47 -11.46
N PRO A 238 4.92 2.01 -11.20
CA PRO A 238 3.97 1.78 -12.28
C PRO A 238 3.62 3.11 -12.95
N THR A 239 3.73 3.12 -14.27
CA THR A 239 3.31 4.23 -15.11
C THR A 239 2.23 3.74 -16.06
N PRO A 240 0.93 3.95 -15.74
CA PRO A 240 -0.14 3.68 -16.68
C PRO A 240 0.15 4.38 -18.01
N TYR A 241 0.23 3.59 -19.08
CA TYR A 241 0.48 4.05 -20.44
C TYR A 241 -0.77 3.78 -21.27
N ILE A 242 -1.32 4.83 -21.88
CA ILE A 242 -2.51 4.75 -22.73
C ILE A 242 -2.10 5.23 -24.11
N THR A 243 -2.06 4.33 -25.09
CA THR A 243 -1.82 4.69 -26.49
C THR A 243 -3.04 5.45 -27.04
N ILE A 244 -2.80 6.56 -27.75
CA ILE A 244 -3.83 7.40 -28.38
C ILE A 244 -3.96 7.02 -29.86
#